data_AF-A0A2V2X2T0-F1
#
_entry.id   AF-A0A2V2X2T0-F1
#
_cell.length_a   1.000
_cell.length_b   1.000
_cell.length_c   1.000
_cell.angle_alpha   90.00
_cell.angle_beta   90.00
_cell.angle_gamma   90.00
#
_symmetry.space_group_name_H-M   'P 1'
#
loop_
_entity.id
_entity.type
_entity.pdbx_description
1 polymer ?
#
loop_
_entity_poly.entity_id
_entity_poly.type
_entity_poly.pdbx_seq_one_letter_code
_entity_poly.pdbx_strand_id
1 'polypeptide(L)'
;MPPKQNIVQGGNAKSRASAAPRVGCRRRSRSEFESETDQPSATHIRAEEARQPQWTMSSTVKDILLEGNTSSTDMKLNDFLRSNLGDRAAVDEDHNVTMEMFVQEPDAYVQDQQLLRRILNLTEYQALEAISRLHHEGVFSLGQWRGFEGRIRLLYLQGEK
;
A
#
# COMPACT_ATOMS: atom_id res chain seq x y z
N MET A 1 -49.03 0.61 23.65
CA MET A 1 -48.89 0.58 25.12
C MET A 1 -50.27 0.68 25.76
N PRO A 2 -50.54 0.22 27.00
CA PRO A 2 -49.88 -0.77 27.92
C PRO A 2 -50.95 -1.83 28.38
N PRO A 3 -50.94 -2.61 29.53
CA PRO A 3 -50.10 -2.61 30.75
C PRO A 3 -49.57 -4.00 31.23
N LYS A 4 -48.37 -4.05 31.86
CA LYS A 4 -48.00 -4.09 33.32
C LYS A 4 -48.17 -5.44 34.06
N GLN A 5 -47.00 -6.05 34.34
CA GLN A 5 -46.47 -6.57 35.63
C GLN A 5 -47.38 -7.28 36.64
N ASN A 6 -46.97 -8.48 37.11
CA ASN A 6 -46.80 -8.72 38.55
C ASN A 6 -45.93 -9.95 38.93
N ILE A 7 -45.23 -9.80 40.04
CA ILE A 7 -44.29 -10.71 40.73
C ILE A 7 -45.05 -11.50 41.81
N VAL A 8 -44.58 -12.71 42.18
CA VAL A 8 -44.63 -13.40 43.52
C VAL A 8 -44.26 -14.88 43.28
N GLN A 9 -43.15 -15.46 43.75
CA GLN A 9 -42.61 -15.78 45.09
C GLN A 9 -43.38 -16.88 45.87
N GLY A 10 -42.68 -17.98 46.15
CA GLY A 10 -43.06 -19.04 47.11
C GLY A 10 -42.43 -20.37 46.70
N GLY A 11 -41.28 -20.79 47.26
CA GLY A 11 -41.18 -21.56 48.52
C GLY A 11 -41.23 -23.07 48.18
N ASN A 12 -40.50 -24.03 48.72
CA ASN A 12 -39.75 -24.18 49.97
C ASN A 12 -39.32 -25.68 50.01
N ALA A 13 -38.08 -26.01 50.36
CA ALA A 13 -37.69 -27.20 51.16
C ALA A 13 -36.14 -27.31 51.16
N LYS A 14 -35.45 -26.81 52.19
CA LYS A 14 -35.06 -27.55 53.41
C LYS A 14 -34.31 -28.86 53.13
N SER A 15 -32.98 -28.83 53.31
CA SER A 15 -32.33 -29.68 54.30
C SER A 15 -30.95 -29.15 54.71
N ARG A 16 -30.81 -28.92 56.02
CA ARG A 16 -29.58 -28.71 56.82
C ARG A 16 -28.90 -30.09 57.01
N ALA A 17 -27.67 -30.32 57.49
CA ALA A 17 -26.69 -29.55 58.25
C ALA A 17 -25.33 -30.29 58.28
N SER A 18 -24.26 -29.49 58.46
CA SER A 18 -23.09 -29.65 59.35
C SER A 18 -22.35 -30.98 59.54
N ALA A 19 -21.02 -30.98 59.31
CA ALA A 19 -19.96 -31.01 60.35
C ALA A 19 -18.55 -31.31 59.77
N ALA A 20 -17.52 -30.59 60.25
CA ALA A 20 -16.09 -30.72 59.91
C ALA A 20 -15.36 -31.79 60.77
N PRO A 21 -14.02 -31.83 60.90
CA PRO A 21 -12.89 -31.87 59.94
C PRO A 21 -11.99 -33.11 60.16
N ARG A 22 -11.32 -33.70 59.14
CA ARG A 22 -10.23 -34.69 59.39
C ARG A 22 -9.06 -34.61 58.41
N VAL A 23 -7.89 -34.46 59.04
CA VAL A 23 -6.50 -34.50 58.56
C VAL A 23 -6.15 -35.80 57.84
N GLY A 24 -5.29 -35.71 56.82
CA GLY A 24 -4.67 -36.88 56.20
C GLY A 24 -3.56 -36.56 55.20
N CYS A 25 -2.46 -35.94 55.65
CA CYS A 25 -1.22 -35.92 54.87
C CYS A 25 -0.55 -37.31 54.89
N ARG A 26 -0.50 -38.04 53.78
CA ARG A 26 0.63 -38.97 53.51
C ARG A 26 0.73 -39.45 52.05
N ARG A 27 1.68 -38.83 51.35
CA ARG A 27 2.69 -39.39 50.42
C ARG A 27 2.36 -40.66 49.61
N ARG A 28 2.37 -40.53 48.29
CA ARG A 28 2.92 -41.49 47.32
C ARG A 28 3.21 -40.74 46.01
N SER A 29 4.45 -40.32 45.79
CA SER A 29 5.45 -40.99 44.93
C SER A 29 5.38 -40.55 43.46
N ARG A 30 6.24 -39.56 43.15
CA ARG A 30 7.09 -39.40 41.95
C ARG A 30 6.52 -39.85 40.59
N SER A 31 6.31 -38.87 39.71
CA SER A 31 6.56 -39.06 38.27
C SER A 31 7.10 -37.74 37.72
N GLU A 32 8.43 -37.69 37.57
CA GLU A 32 9.13 -36.74 36.70
C GLU A 32 8.84 -37.16 35.26
N PHE A 33 8.24 -36.28 34.48
CA PHE A 33 8.40 -36.29 33.03
C PHE A 33 8.55 -34.85 32.58
N GLU A 34 9.80 -34.49 32.32
CA GLU A 34 10.14 -33.30 31.56
C GLU A 34 9.85 -33.60 30.08
N SER A 35 8.99 -32.79 29.48
CA SER A 35 8.92 -32.56 28.05
C SER A 35 8.56 -31.09 27.95
N GLU A 36 9.54 -30.20 27.92
CA GLU A 36 10.25 -29.84 26.69
C GLU A 36 9.24 -29.66 25.56
N THR A 37 8.78 -28.41 25.41
CA THR A 37 8.84 -27.63 24.16
C THR A 37 7.83 -26.49 24.32
N ASP A 38 8.34 -25.28 24.59
CA ASP A 38 7.60 -24.04 24.40
C ASP A 38 6.93 -24.07 23.02
N GLN A 39 5.61 -23.91 23.03
CA GLN A 39 4.81 -23.74 21.83
C GLN A 39 5.47 -22.72 20.87
N PRO A 40 5.76 -23.09 19.62
CA PRO A 40 5.80 -22.10 18.56
C PRO A 40 4.37 -21.98 18.04
N SER A 41 3.53 -21.16 18.68
CA SER A 41 2.43 -20.52 17.95
C SER A 41 3.03 -19.40 17.09
N ALA A 42 3.84 -19.80 16.11
CA ALA A 42 4.27 -18.96 15.03
C ALA A 42 3.11 -18.91 14.03
N THR A 43 2.06 -18.19 14.41
CA THR A 43 1.10 -17.64 13.46
C THR A 43 1.85 -16.59 12.63
N HIS A 44 2.73 -17.03 11.73
CA HIS A 44 3.04 -16.27 10.56
C HIS A 44 1.82 -16.42 9.64
N ILE A 45 0.77 -15.66 9.96
CA ILE A 45 -0.07 -15.10 8.91
C ILE A 45 0.95 -14.41 8.01
N ARG A 46 1.28 -15.08 6.91
CA ARG A 46 1.87 -14.45 5.75
C ARG A 46 0.80 -13.49 5.27
N ALA A 47 0.75 -12.35 5.95
CA ALA A 47 0.18 -11.14 5.41
C ALA A 47 0.78 -11.06 4.02
N GLU A 48 -0.10 -11.17 3.02
CA GLU A 48 0.14 -10.81 1.63
C GLU A 48 1.44 -10.01 1.51
N GLU A 49 2.55 -10.70 1.22
CA GLU A 49 3.70 -10.04 0.63
C GLU A 49 3.13 -9.56 -0.70
N ALA A 50 2.59 -8.33 -0.69
CA ALA A 50 2.33 -7.57 -1.89
C ALA A 50 3.57 -7.78 -2.74
N ARG A 51 3.43 -8.52 -3.84
CA ARG A 51 4.55 -9.09 -4.60
C ARG A 51 5.46 -7.93 -4.98
N GLN A 52 6.51 -7.68 -4.21
CA GLN A 52 7.43 -6.60 -4.52
C GLN A 52 7.97 -6.91 -5.91
N PRO A 53 7.89 -5.94 -6.84
CA PRO A 53 8.30 -6.20 -8.20
C PRO A 53 9.79 -6.57 -8.20
N GLN A 54 10.11 -7.77 -8.70
CA GLN A 54 11.48 -8.25 -8.78
C GLN A 54 12.17 -7.62 -9.99
N TRP A 55 12.78 -6.46 -9.79
CA TRP A 55 13.47 -5.74 -10.87
C TRP A 55 14.80 -6.39 -11.23
N THR A 56 15.08 -6.45 -12.53
CA THR A 56 16.35 -6.92 -13.08
C THR A 56 17.02 -5.78 -13.84
N MET A 57 18.28 -5.95 -14.26
CA MET A 57 18.98 -4.94 -15.06
C MET A 57 18.29 -4.65 -16.42
N SER A 58 17.42 -5.55 -16.88
CA SER A 58 16.60 -5.37 -18.09
C SER A 58 15.24 -4.74 -17.82
N SER A 59 14.83 -4.54 -16.55
CA SER A 59 13.57 -3.86 -16.22
C SER A 59 13.58 -2.45 -16.77
N THR A 60 12.45 -2.04 -17.35
CA THR A 60 12.34 -0.70 -17.92
C THR A 60 12.16 0.34 -16.81
N VAL A 61 12.57 1.56 -17.09
CA VAL A 61 12.33 2.70 -16.19
C VAL A 61 10.82 2.89 -15.96
N LYS A 62 9.99 2.59 -16.96
CA LYS A 62 8.52 2.58 -16.85
C LYS A 62 8.04 1.59 -15.80
N ASP A 63 8.51 0.33 -15.85
CA ASP A 63 8.08 -0.72 -14.91
C ASP A 63 8.46 -0.40 -13.46
N ILE A 64 9.58 0.30 -13.28
CA ILE A 64 10.13 0.66 -11.97
C ILE A 64 9.38 1.87 -11.40
N LEU A 65 9.23 2.94 -12.18
CA LEU A 65 8.63 4.20 -11.73
C LEU A 65 7.10 4.12 -11.61
N LEU A 66 6.45 3.25 -12.39
CA LEU A 66 5.01 3.03 -12.30
C LEU A 66 4.65 1.84 -11.42
N GLU A 67 5.62 1.15 -10.82
CA GLU A 67 5.41 -0.01 -9.93
C GLU A 67 4.44 -1.06 -10.50
N GLY A 68 4.53 -1.31 -11.82
CA GLY A 68 3.62 -2.21 -12.53
C GLY A 68 2.27 -1.61 -12.94
N ASN A 69 1.95 -0.38 -12.57
CA ASN A 69 0.82 0.39 -13.11
C ASN A 69 1.18 1.10 -14.43
N THR A 70 1.68 0.32 -15.39
CA THR A 70 2.11 0.82 -16.70
C THR A 70 0.98 1.43 -17.54
N SER A 71 -0.28 1.16 -17.16
CA SER A 71 -1.48 1.69 -17.83
C SER A 71 -1.53 3.22 -17.90
N SER A 72 -0.88 3.91 -16.96
CA SER A 72 -0.82 5.38 -16.88
C SER A 72 -0.16 6.04 -18.09
N THR A 73 0.70 5.33 -18.80
CA THR A 73 1.43 5.90 -19.95
C THR A 73 0.57 5.98 -21.21
N ASP A 74 -0.29 4.97 -21.43
CA ASP A 74 -1.03 4.79 -22.68
C ASP A 74 -2.46 5.37 -22.60
N MET A 75 -2.87 5.85 -21.43
CA MET A 75 -4.19 6.45 -21.22
C MET A 75 -4.28 7.88 -21.77
N LYS A 76 -5.52 8.31 -22.06
CA LYS A 76 -5.82 9.70 -22.39
C LYS A 76 -5.87 10.57 -21.14
N LEU A 77 -5.72 11.88 -21.33
CA LEU A 77 -5.77 12.89 -20.27
C LEU A 77 -7.05 12.78 -19.46
N ASN A 78 -8.23 12.66 -20.08
CA ASN A 78 -9.48 12.53 -19.32
C ASN A 78 -9.57 11.23 -18.51
N ASP A 79 -9.01 10.13 -19.01
CA ASP A 79 -8.96 8.87 -18.25
C ASP A 79 -8.03 9.02 -17.04
N PHE A 80 -6.87 9.64 -17.23
CA PHE A 80 -5.93 9.97 -16.16
C PHE A 80 -6.57 10.89 -15.10
N LEU A 81 -7.28 11.93 -15.51
CA LEU A 81 -7.96 12.85 -14.60
C LEU A 81 -9.03 12.14 -13.78
N ARG A 82 -9.81 11.26 -14.40
CA ARG A 82 -10.84 10.48 -13.69
C ARG A 82 -10.24 9.53 -12.68
N SER A 83 -9.15 8.86 -13.02
CA SER A 83 -8.46 7.94 -12.12
C SER A 83 -7.82 8.63 -10.91
N ASN A 84 -7.34 9.88 -11.05
CA ASN A 84 -6.55 10.55 -9.99
C ASN A 84 -7.28 11.70 -9.27
N LEU A 85 -8.19 12.40 -9.95
CA LEU A 85 -8.92 13.57 -9.43
C LEU A 85 -10.43 13.32 -9.30
N GLY A 86 -10.91 12.15 -9.74
CA GLY A 86 -12.29 11.68 -9.63
C GLY A 86 -13.11 11.81 -10.91
N ASP A 87 -14.21 11.05 -10.99
CA ASP A 87 -15.01 10.82 -12.22
C ASP A 87 -15.50 12.08 -12.97
N ARG A 88 -15.57 13.22 -12.27
CA ARG A 88 -16.01 14.50 -12.85
C ARG A 88 -14.89 15.34 -13.43
N ALA A 89 -13.62 15.01 -13.17
CA ALA A 89 -12.49 15.73 -13.70
C ALA A 89 -12.31 15.39 -15.17
N ALA A 90 -12.44 16.39 -16.04
CA ALA A 90 -12.24 16.26 -17.48
C ALA A 90 -11.92 17.63 -18.09
N VAL A 91 -11.17 17.61 -19.18
CA VAL A 91 -11.03 18.70 -20.15
C VAL A 91 -11.98 18.47 -21.33
N ASP A 92 -12.14 19.49 -22.17
CA ASP A 92 -12.88 19.38 -23.42
C ASP A 92 -12.30 18.27 -24.32
N GLU A 93 -13.16 17.63 -25.11
CA GLU A 93 -12.76 16.48 -25.94
C GLU A 93 -11.61 16.82 -26.92
N ASP A 94 -11.57 18.08 -27.39
CA ASP A 94 -10.51 18.57 -28.28
C ASP A 94 -9.12 18.60 -27.61
N HIS A 95 -9.07 18.66 -26.28
CA HIS A 95 -7.84 18.66 -25.48
C HIS A 95 -7.54 17.28 -24.86
N ASN A 96 -8.37 16.27 -25.13
CA ASN A 96 -8.25 14.93 -24.58
C ASN A 96 -7.18 14.07 -25.30
N VAL A 97 -5.93 14.50 -25.16
CA VAL A 97 -4.75 13.86 -25.76
C VAL A 97 -4.21 12.71 -24.91
N THR A 98 -3.23 11.96 -25.44
CA THR A 98 -2.50 10.96 -24.65
C THR A 98 -1.65 11.62 -23.57
N MET A 99 -1.40 10.91 -22.46
CA MET A 99 -0.50 11.43 -21.42
C MET A 99 0.91 11.73 -21.94
N GLU A 100 1.40 10.97 -22.93
CA GLU A 100 2.68 11.24 -23.60
C GLU A 100 2.71 12.60 -24.31
N MET A 101 1.62 13.01 -24.96
CA MET A 101 1.52 14.33 -25.58
C MET A 101 1.33 15.42 -24.53
N PHE A 102 0.52 15.15 -23.50
CA PHE A 102 0.26 16.10 -22.43
C PHE A 102 1.52 16.48 -21.65
N VAL A 103 2.37 15.50 -21.30
CA VAL A 103 3.61 15.71 -20.53
C VAL A 103 4.60 16.63 -21.26
N GLN A 104 4.56 16.69 -22.60
CA GLN A 104 5.45 17.55 -23.38
C GLN A 104 5.08 19.04 -23.25
N GLU A 105 3.79 19.35 -23.31
CA GLU A 105 3.29 20.73 -23.33
C GLU A 105 1.96 20.86 -22.56
N PRO A 106 1.95 20.71 -21.22
CA PRO A 106 0.71 20.59 -20.46
C PRO A 106 -0.13 21.88 -20.48
N ASP A 107 0.51 23.06 -20.56
CA ASP A 107 -0.14 24.36 -20.70
C ASP A 107 -0.96 24.50 -22.01
N ALA A 108 -0.63 23.73 -23.05
CA ALA A 108 -1.35 23.76 -24.32
C ALA A 108 -2.73 23.07 -24.23
N TYR A 109 -2.90 22.15 -23.27
CA TYR A 109 -4.11 21.33 -23.14
C TYR A 109 -4.97 21.70 -21.94
N VAL A 110 -4.39 22.30 -20.90
CA VAL A 110 -5.11 22.70 -19.69
C VAL A 110 -4.88 24.18 -19.41
N GLN A 111 -5.87 25.00 -19.77
CA GLN A 111 -5.80 26.45 -19.53
C GLN A 111 -6.10 26.84 -18.07
N ASP A 112 -6.92 26.04 -17.37
CA ASP A 112 -7.20 26.26 -15.94
C ASP A 112 -5.94 25.99 -15.11
N GLN A 113 -5.31 27.07 -14.66
CA GLN A 113 -4.08 27.04 -13.88
C GLN A 113 -4.21 26.32 -12.53
N GLN A 114 -5.40 26.31 -11.93
CA GLN A 114 -5.63 25.57 -10.68
C GLN A 114 -5.71 24.07 -10.94
N LEU A 115 -6.39 23.67 -12.02
CA LEU A 115 -6.44 22.27 -12.45
C LEU A 115 -5.05 21.80 -12.86
N LEU A 116 -4.34 22.57 -13.68
CA LEU A 116 -2.98 22.25 -14.11
C LEU A 116 -2.06 22.07 -12.90
N ARG A 117 -2.07 22.99 -11.94
CA ARG A 117 -1.29 22.86 -10.71
C ARG A 117 -1.61 21.58 -9.93
N ARG A 118 -2.88 21.16 -9.89
CA ARG A 118 -3.26 19.90 -9.25
C ARG A 118 -2.69 18.70 -10.01
N ILE A 119 -2.77 18.71 -11.34
CA ILE A 119 -2.22 17.64 -12.19
C ILE A 119 -0.70 17.52 -11.98
N LEU A 120 0.04 18.63 -12.04
CA LEU A 120 1.50 18.64 -11.88
C LEU A 120 1.96 18.17 -10.48
N ASN A 121 1.09 18.27 -9.48
CA ASN A 121 1.35 17.80 -8.12
C ASN A 121 1.03 16.31 -7.91
N LEU A 122 0.44 15.61 -8.88
CA LEU A 122 0.18 14.19 -8.78
C LEU A 122 1.48 13.39 -8.90
N THR A 123 1.66 12.42 -8.01
CA THR A 123 2.80 11.50 -8.03
C THR A 123 2.88 10.74 -9.35
N GLU A 124 1.71 10.35 -9.89
CA GLU A 124 1.56 9.64 -11.15
C GLU A 124 2.02 10.49 -12.34
N TYR A 125 1.70 11.79 -12.32
CA TYR A 125 2.19 12.73 -13.34
C TYR A 125 3.71 12.91 -13.24
N GLN A 126 4.24 13.08 -12.02
CA GLN A 126 5.69 13.24 -11.80
C GLN A 126 6.48 12.00 -12.27
N ALA A 127 5.92 10.80 -12.08
CA ALA A 127 6.50 9.57 -12.61
C ALA A 127 6.54 9.58 -14.14
N LEU A 128 5.44 9.94 -14.80
CA LEU A 128 5.37 10.05 -16.27
C LEU A 128 6.36 11.10 -16.82
N GLU A 129 6.45 12.26 -16.17
CA GLU A 129 7.41 13.31 -16.52
C GLU A 129 8.86 12.82 -16.38
N ALA A 130 9.18 12.11 -15.29
CA ALA A 130 10.50 11.51 -15.09
C ALA A 130 10.83 10.47 -16.17
N ILE A 131 9.87 9.61 -16.53
CA ILE A 131 10.02 8.63 -17.61
C ILE A 131 10.30 9.33 -18.94
N SER A 132 9.51 10.35 -19.28
CA SER A 132 9.67 11.12 -20.53
C SER A 132 11.06 11.75 -20.61
N ARG A 133 11.50 12.42 -19.53
CA ARG A 133 12.86 12.97 -19.44
C ARG A 133 13.95 11.91 -19.66
N LEU A 134 13.81 10.75 -19.03
CA LEU A 134 14.80 9.67 -19.14
C LEU A 134 14.85 9.05 -20.53
N HIS A 135 13.70 8.91 -21.18
CA HIS A 135 13.63 8.47 -22.57
C HIS A 135 14.33 9.45 -23.51
N HIS A 136 14.15 10.76 -23.32
CA HIS A 136 14.87 11.78 -24.10
C HIS A 136 16.39 11.73 -23.88
N GLU A 137 16.84 11.35 -22.68
CA GLU A 137 18.27 11.15 -22.36
C GLU A 137 18.83 9.77 -22.79
N GLY A 138 17.99 8.93 -23.42
CA GLY A 138 18.35 7.60 -23.90
C GLY A 138 18.42 6.52 -22.81
N VAL A 139 17.78 6.76 -21.66
CA VAL A 139 17.72 5.83 -20.52
C VAL A 139 16.37 5.14 -20.49
N PHE A 140 16.33 3.88 -20.93
CA PHE A 140 15.12 3.08 -21.02
C PHE A 140 15.06 1.96 -19.97
N SER A 141 16.21 1.53 -19.44
CA SER A 141 16.31 0.43 -18.49
C SER A 141 17.19 0.74 -17.28
N LEU A 142 17.03 -0.07 -16.22
CA LEU A 142 17.82 0.03 -14.99
C LEU A 142 19.32 -0.17 -15.24
N GLY A 143 19.69 -1.04 -16.19
CA GLY A 143 21.09 -1.22 -16.57
C GLY A 143 21.72 0.03 -17.20
N GLN A 144 20.93 0.81 -17.94
CA GLN A 144 21.37 2.07 -18.55
C GLN A 144 21.45 3.21 -17.52
N TRP A 145 20.60 3.18 -16.50
CA TRP A 145 20.58 4.18 -15.42
C TRP A 145 21.94 4.35 -14.75
N ARG A 146 22.65 3.25 -14.44
CA ARG A 146 23.99 3.30 -13.82
C ARG A 146 25.00 4.10 -14.65
N GLY A 147 24.94 3.99 -15.98
CA GLY A 147 25.81 4.75 -16.89
C GLY A 147 25.42 6.23 -16.93
N PHE A 148 24.13 6.53 -16.91
CA PHE A 148 23.61 7.90 -16.86
C PHE A 148 23.98 8.63 -15.57
N GLU A 149 23.82 7.98 -14.41
CA GLU A 149 24.19 8.55 -13.12
C GLU A 149 25.69 8.89 -13.06
N GLY A 150 26.54 8.02 -13.62
CA GLY A 150 27.97 8.29 -13.77
C GLY A 150 28.26 9.55 -14.60
N ARG A 151 27.55 9.73 -15.74
CA ARG A 151 27.68 10.94 -16.58
C ARG A 151 27.26 12.19 -15.82
N ILE A 152 26.13 12.14 -15.12
CA ILE A 152 25.64 13.27 -14.31
C ILE A 152 26.67 13.67 -13.24
N ARG A 153 27.18 12.71 -12.47
CA ARG A 153 28.18 12.97 -11.43
C ARG A 153 29.45 13.61 -12.02
N LEU A 154 29.89 13.18 -13.20
CA LEU A 154 31.04 13.76 -13.88
C LEU A 154 30.78 15.21 -14.34
N LEU A 155 29.59 15.51 -14.86
CA LEU A 155 29.22 16.87 -15.26
C LEU A 155 29.27 17.85 -14.07
N TYR A 156 28.77 17.43 -12.90
CA TYR A 156 28.85 18.24 -11.68
C TYR A 156 30.29 18.45 -11.19
N LEU A 157 31.16 17.44 -11.30
CA LEU A 157 32.57 17.56 -10.92
C LEU A 157 33.39 18.40 -11.90
N GLN A 158 32.91 18.57 -13.14
CA GLN A 158 33.61 19.30 -14.20
C GLN A 158 33.16 20.77 -14.31
N GLY A 159 32.05 21.14 -13.66
CA GLY A 159 31.54 22.51 -13.55
C GLY A 159 32.09 23.35 -12.38
N GLU A 160 32.92 22.78 -11.50
CA GLU A 160 33.61 23.50 -10.40
C GLU A 160 35.04 23.97 -10.75
N LYS A 161 35.26 24.57 -11.92
CA LYS A 161 36.57 25.17 -12.27
C LYS A 161 36.45 26.58 -12.80
#